data_AF-A0A6F7WF28-F1
#
_entry.id   AF-A0A6F7WF28-F1
#
_cell.length_a   1.000
_cell.length_b   1.000
_cell.length_c   1.000
_cell.angle_alpha   90.00
_cell.angle_beta   90.00
_cell.angle_gamma   90.00
#
_symmetry.space_group_name_H-M   'P 1'
#
loop_
_entity.id
_entity.type
_entity.pdbx_description
1 polymer ?
#
loop_
_entity_poly.entity_id
_entity_poly.type
_entity_poly.pdbx_seq_one_letter_code
_entity_poly.pdbx_strand_id
1 'polypeptide(L)' 'MPVFCEKPVARTIEEIYATGANRGAEYIAAAGDVDTASALLTLDDGTLAVVSNTRHNPRGDDARLATA' A
#
# COMPACT_ATOMS: atom_id res chain seq x y z
N MET A 1 -16.10 5.23 4.41
CA MET A 1 -16.38 6.28 3.41
C MET A 1 -15.36 6.12 2.29
N PRO A 2 -15.73 5.74 1.06
CA PRO A 2 -14.75 5.53 0.01
C PRO A 2 -14.39 6.88 -0.61
N VAL A 3 -13.09 7.22 -0.61
CA VAL A 3 -12.57 8.39 -1.30
C VAL A 3 -12.28 7.98 -2.74
N PHE A 4 -13.19 8.36 -3.63
CA PHE A 4 -13.02 8.39 -5.08
C PHE A 4 -11.94 9.42 -5.43
N CYS A 5 -10.69 8.98 -5.59
CA CYS A 5 -9.66 9.78 -6.24
C CYS A 5 -9.43 9.17 -7.63
N GLU A 6 -10.31 9.53 -8.57
CA GLU A 6 -10.24 9.69 -10.04
C GLU A 6 -9.04 9.11 -10.86
N LYS A 7 -8.38 8.03 -10.42
CA LYS A 7 -7.23 7.37 -11.05
C LYS A 7 -7.66 6.33 -12.11
N PRO A 8 -6.74 5.92 -13.03
CA PRO A 8 -7.05 5.32 -14.34
C PRO A 8 -7.98 4.12 -14.25
N VAL A 9 -8.89 3.96 -15.22
CA VAL A 9 -9.93 2.91 -15.36
C VAL A 9 -9.79 1.85 -14.27
N ALA A 10 -10.40 2.14 -13.11
CA ALA A 10 -10.18 1.35 -11.92
C ALA A 10 -10.89 0.01 -12.08
N ARG A 11 -10.10 -1.02 -12.38
CA ARG A 11 -10.53 -2.41 -12.28
C ARG A 11 -10.86 -2.73 -10.83
N THR A 12 -11.81 -3.63 -10.62
CA THR A 12 -12.21 -4.01 -9.26
C THR A 12 -11.20 -4.97 -8.67
N ILE A 13 -11.01 -4.87 -7.35
CA ILE A 13 -10.11 -5.75 -6.60
C ILE A 13 -10.93 -6.96 -6.14
N GLU A 14 -10.46 -8.16 -6.47
CA GLU A 14 -11.10 -9.42 -6.08
C GLU A 14 -10.55 -9.92 -4.74
N GLU A 15 -9.23 -9.90 -4.57
CA GLU A 15 -8.57 -10.37 -3.35
C GLU A 15 -7.43 -9.44 -2.94
N ILE A 16 -7.24 -9.28 -1.63
CA ILE A 16 -6.16 -8.51 -1.03
C ILE A 16 -5.50 -9.34 0.06
N TYR A 17 -4.18 -9.50 -0.05
CA TYR A 17 -3.34 -9.95 1.05
C TYR A 17 -2.46 -8.80 1.52
N ALA A 18 -2.70 -8.32 2.74
CA ALA A 18 -1.95 -7.21 3.32
C ALA A 18 -1.21 -7.65 4.59
N THR A 19 0.03 -7.21 4.71
CA THR A 19 0.85 -7.41 5.90
C THR A 19 1.62 -6.15 6.22
N GLY A 20 1.94 -5.95 7.48
CA GLY A 20 2.71 -4.80 7.93
C GLY A 20 3.47 -5.11 9.20
N ALA A 21 4.50 -4.33 9.45
CA ALA A 21 5.31 -4.41 10.65
C ALA A 21 5.58 -3.00 11.18
N ASN A 22 6.07 -2.95 12.41
CA ASN A 22 6.60 -1.74 13.01
C ASN A 22 7.99 -2.06 13.55
N ARG A 23 9.03 -1.47 12.96
CA ARG A 23 10.44 -1.69 13.34
C ARG A 23 11.18 -0.40 13.66
N GLY A 24 10.55 0.75 13.42
CA GLY A 24 11.08 2.08 13.70
C GLY A 24 10.50 2.65 14.99
N ALA A 25 9.72 3.72 14.85
CA ALA A 25 9.33 4.53 15.99
C ALA A 25 8.16 3.93 16.79
N GLU A 26 8.36 3.73 18.09
CA GLU A 26 7.39 3.11 19.01
C GLU A 26 6.02 3.82 19.03
N TYR A 27 6.00 5.14 18.80
CA TYR A 27 4.76 5.90 18.77
C TYR A 27 3.80 5.48 17.65
N ILE A 28 4.31 4.91 16.55
CA ILE A 28 3.49 4.43 15.43
C ILE A 28 2.71 3.18 15.89
N ALA A 29 3.38 2.26 16.60
CA ALA A 29 2.74 1.06 17.13
C ALA A 29 1.75 1.42 18.25
N ALA A 30 2.10 2.39 19.10
CA ALA A 30 1.23 2.89 20.16
C ALA A 30 -0.07 3.52 19.62
N ALA A 31 -0.04 4.06 18.39
CA ALA A 31 -1.21 4.58 17.69
C ALA A 31 -2.05 3.49 16.99
N GLY A 32 -1.63 2.21 17.06
CA GLY A 32 -2.28 1.10 16.35
C GLY A 32 -1.99 1.08 14.84
N ASP A 33 -0.89 1.73 14.41
CA ASP A 33 -0.50 1.85 13.01
C ASP A 33 0.77 1.03 12.68
N VAL A 34 1.00 0.78 11.39
CA VAL A 34 2.19 0.10 10.86
C VAL A 34 3.12 1.09 10.20
N ASP A 35 4.42 0.91 10.39
CA ASP A 35 5.41 1.81 9.78
C ASP A 35 5.78 1.39 8.35
N THR A 36 5.64 0.09 8.06
CA THR A 36 5.98 -0.53 6.80
C THR A 36 4.90 -1.54 6.48
N ALA A 37 4.29 -1.40 5.31
CA ALA A 37 3.20 -2.24 4.85
C ALA A 37 3.43 -2.71 3.42
N SER A 38 3.00 -3.93 3.12
CA SER A 38 2.93 -4.42 1.75
C SER A 38 1.58 -5.10 1.53
N ALA A 39 1.00 -4.85 0.35
CA ALA A 39 -0.24 -5.46 -0.09
C ALA A 39 -0.08 -6.05 -1.49
N LEU A 40 -0.53 -7.29 -1.63
CA LEU A 40 -0.73 -7.97 -2.91
C LEU A 40 -2.21 -7.89 -3.26
N LEU A 41 -2.52 -7.42 -4.46
CA LEU A 41 -3.87 -7.26 -4.97
C LEU A 41 -4.04 -8.11 -6.22
N THR A 42 -5.11 -8.90 -6.24
CA THR A 42 -5.59 -9.60 -7.44
C THR A 42 -6.77 -8.81 -7.99
N LEU A 43 -6.67 -8.35 -9.24
CA LEU A 43 -7.75 -7.65 -9.92
C LEU A 43 -8.68 -8.62 -10.64
N ASP A 44 -9.87 -8.16 -11.00
CA ASP A 44 -10.94 -8.94 -11.64
C ASP A 44 -10.60 -9.66 -12.96
N ASP A 45 -9.46 -9.32 -13.61
CA ASP A 45 -8.95 -9.99 -14.82
C ASP A 45 -7.74 -10.90 -14.55
N GLY A 46 -7.39 -11.11 -13.28
CA GLY A 46 -6.21 -11.86 -12.86
C GLY A 46 -4.92 -11.04 -12.87
N THR A 47 -4.96 -9.73 -13.17
CA THR A 47 -3.79 -8.86 -13.02
C THR A 47 -3.35 -8.82 -11.57
N LEU A 48 -2.03 -8.84 -11.35
CA LEU A 48 -1.43 -8.70 -10.03
C LEU A 48 -0.88 -7.28 -9.85
N ALA A 49 -1.23 -6.65 -8.73
CA ALA A 49 -0.64 -5.39 -8.31
C ALA A 49 0.02 -5.53 -6.93
N VAL A 50 1.16 -4.85 -6.76
CA VAL A 50 1.90 -4.82 -5.50
C VAL A 50 2.00 -3.39 -5.02
N VAL A 51 1.58 -3.17 -3.78
CA VAL A 51 1.81 -1.92 -3.05
C VAL A 51 2.82 -2.19 -1.96
N SER A 52 3.88 -1.39 -1.91
CA SER A 52 4.86 -1.38 -0.83
C SER A 52 4.95 0.03 -0.30
N ASN A 53 4.79 0.20 1.01
CA ASN A 53 4.77 1.49 1.67
C ASN A 53 5.65 1.46 2.91
N THR A 54 6.36 2.57 3.15
CA THR A 54 7.11 2.78 4.39
C THR A 54 7.07 4.25 4.75
N ARG A 55 6.96 4.53 6.05
CA ARG A 55 7.10 5.88 6.61
C ARG A 55 8.56 6.31 6.76
N HIS A 56 9.50 5.39 6.48
CA HIS A 56 10.92 5.57 6.72
C HIS A 56 11.70 5.62 5.40
N ASN A 57 11.73 6.79 4.75
CA ASN A 57 12.66 7.04 3.65
C ASN A 57 13.55 8.25 3.95
N PRO A 58 14.85 8.05 4.26
CA PRO A 58 15.77 9.15 4.54
C PRO A 58 16.04 10.05 3.32
N ARG A 59 15.64 9.61 2.11
CA ARG A 59 15.77 10.39 0.88
C ARG A 59 14.56 11.29 0.58
N GLY A 60 13.56 11.33 1.47
CA GLY A 60 12.34 12.14 1.31
C GLY A 60 11.16 11.33 0.80
N ASP A 61 10.14 12.00 0.25
CA ASP A 61 8.92 11.35 -0.22
C ASP A 61 9.17 10.54 -1.49
N ASP A 62 8.85 9.24 -1.45
CA ASP A 62 8.97 8.35 -2.60
C ASP A 62 7.60 7.83 -3.04
N ALA A 63 7.15 8.29 -4.21
CA ALA A 63 5.91 7.84 -4.84
C ALA A 63 6.20 7.41 -6.27
N ARG A 64 6.10 6.09 -6.53
CA ARG A 64 6.42 5.50 -7.83
C ARG A 64 5.33 4.55 -8.27
N LEU A 65 5.16 4.46 -9.59
CA LEU A 65 4.31 3.50 -10.26
C LEU A 65 5.13 2.84 -11.37
N ALA A 66 5.09 1.52 -11.41
CA ALA A 66 5.64 0.75 -12.51
C ALA A 66 4.52 -0.15 -13.05
N THR A 67 4.46 -0.27 -14.36
CA THR A 67 3.62 -1.22 -15.09
C THR A 67 4.52 -2.18 -15.83
N ALA A 68 4.06 -3.41 -16.08
CA ALA A 68 4.71 -4.30 -17.03
C ALA A 68 4.68 -3.70 -18.45
#